data_AF-A0AAD7S6I7-F1
#
_entry.id   AF-A0AAD7S6I7-F1
#
_cell.length_a   1.000
_cell.length_b   1.000
_cell.length_c   1.000
_cell.angle_alpha   90.00
_cell.angle_beta   90.00
_cell.angle_gamma   90.00
#
_symmetry.space_group_name_H-M   'P 1'
#
loop_
_entity.id
_entity.type
_entity.pdbx_description
1 polymer ?
#
loop_
_entity_poly.entity_id
_entity_poly.type
_entity_poly.pdbx_seq_one_letter_code
_entity_poly.pdbx_strand_id
1 'polypeptide(L)'
;MYNKLINQDHNEFSTEERPHHAFPKTRQKVSMFAAVNGSSFQAYRLTTVILGILCGVLMATIVALCASYKGLNEKHAVLSQNSSETNSNLQQLSANHELLAATLKTVQKNYLDTVNAKVLMQRERDRERQGKDLLQRQKEALKTEETKLLIRITELENSCERCPVGWELLNSSCYFFSRVDSDQQQSWPQSRERCQRSGADLVVIDTEEKQEFISRAIKRIGPSSRYWHTAGYWIGLRDVHTEGEWKWVNGTVLTNG
;
A
#
# COMPACT_ATOMS: atom_id res chain seq x y z
N MET A 1 -5.43 40.54 -31.36
CA MET A 1 -6.18 41.01 -32.55
C MET A 1 -6.92 42.28 -32.14
N TYR A 2 -6.79 43.33 -32.96
CA TYR A 2 -7.20 44.75 -32.79
C TYR A 2 -8.66 44.97 -32.33
N ASN A 3 -9.08 46.05 -31.64
CA ASN A 3 -9.01 47.52 -31.88
C ASN A 3 -9.05 48.27 -30.51
N LYS A 4 -8.36 49.38 -30.18
CA LYS A 4 -8.21 50.77 -30.71
C LYS A 4 -9.51 51.60 -30.75
N LEU A 5 -9.53 52.71 -29.99
CA LEU A 5 -9.95 54.11 -30.31
C LEU A 5 -10.09 54.89 -28.98
N ILE A 6 -9.74 56.17 -28.78
CA ILE A 6 -8.69 57.12 -29.22
C ILE A 6 -8.82 58.34 -28.25
N ASN A 7 -7.68 58.91 -27.83
CA ASN A 7 -7.36 60.27 -27.32
C ASN A 7 -8.14 60.92 -26.15
N GLN A 8 -7.48 61.46 -25.10
CA GLN A 8 -6.42 62.53 -25.03
C GLN A 8 -6.94 63.89 -25.53
N ASP A 9 -6.68 65.04 -24.93
CA ASP A 9 -5.77 65.43 -23.86
C ASP A 9 -6.12 66.85 -23.36
N HIS A 10 -5.36 67.29 -22.36
CA HIS A 10 -5.09 68.67 -21.93
C HIS A 10 -5.94 69.27 -20.81
N ASN A 11 -5.51 68.91 -19.59
CA ASN A 11 -5.37 69.87 -18.50
C ASN A 11 -4.30 70.89 -18.85
N GLU A 12 -4.65 72.17 -18.73
CA GLU A 12 -3.73 73.29 -18.82
C GLU A 12 -3.42 73.78 -17.40
N PHE A 13 -2.13 73.85 -17.13
CA PHE A 13 -1.47 74.36 -15.94
C PHE A 13 -1.53 75.89 -15.93
N SER A 14 -1.75 76.52 -14.77
CA SER A 14 -1.16 77.83 -14.44
C SER A 14 -1.27 78.12 -12.95
N THR A 15 -0.10 78.13 -12.31
CA THR A 15 0.19 78.72 -11.01
C THR A 15 0.36 80.24 -11.12
N GLU A 16 -0.24 80.94 -10.14
CA GLU A 16 0.43 81.94 -9.30
C GLU A 16 0.57 83.42 -9.74
N GLU A 17 0.51 84.25 -8.69
CA GLU A 17 0.99 85.64 -8.53
C GLU A 17 0.07 86.87 -8.79
N ARG A 18 -0.28 87.51 -7.66
CA ARG A 18 -0.55 88.95 -7.42
C ARG A 18 0.68 89.81 -7.85
N PRO A 19 0.66 91.17 -8.01
CA PRO A 19 0.02 92.13 -7.07
C PRO A 19 -0.39 93.54 -7.61
N HIS A 20 -0.90 94.37 -6.67
CA HIS A 20 -0.94 95.85 -6.61
C HIS A 20 -1.75 96.68 -7.62
N HIS A 21 -2.77 97.43 -7.16
CA HIS A 21 -2.64 98.87 -6.82
C HIS A 21 -4.01 99.57 -6.53
N ALA A 22 -3.97 100.39 -5.48
CA ALA A 22 -4.59 101.71 -5.30
C ALA A 22 -6.12 101.92 -5.44
N PHE A 23 -6.72 102.31 -4.30
CA PHE A 23 -7.96 103.10 -4.21
C PHE A 23 -7.88 104.39 -5.05
N PRO A 24 -9.05 104.88 -5.51
CA PRO A 24 -9.41 106.22 -5.10
C PRO A 24 -10.82 106.30 -4.49
N LYS A 25 -10.90 107.09 -3.43
CA LYS A 25 -12.14 107.68 -2.92
C LYS A 25 -12.64 108.69 -3.96
N THR A 26 -13.86 108.54 -4.46
CA THR A 26 -14.59 109.64 -5.11
C THR A 26 -15.95 109.82 -4.48
N ARG A 27 -15.98 110.89 -3.71
CA ARG A 27 -17.07 111.51 -2.99
C ARG A 27 -17.83 112.37 -4.00
N GLN A 28 -19.02 111.97 -4.43
CA GLN A 28 -19.91 112.88 -5.16
C GLN A 28 -20.85 113.57 -4.17
N LYS A 29 -20.69 114.89 -4.06
CA LYS A 29 -21.53 115.81 -3.30
C LYS A 29 -22.57 116.46 -4.21
N VAL A 30 -23.84 116.26 -3.84
CA VAL A 30 -24.93 117.25 -3.64
C VAL A 30 -25.39 118.16 -4.80
N SER A 31 -26.70 118.11 -5.08
CA SER A 31 -27.61 119.26 -5.20
C SER A 31 -29.06 118.77 -4.99
N MET A 32 -29.60 118.80 -3.76
CA MET A 32 -30.55 119.81 -3.25
C MET A 32 -31.58 120.32 -4.26
N PHE A 33 -32.76 119.68 -4.27
CA PHE A 33 -34.02 120.37 -4.53
C PHE A 33 -34.87 120.39 -3.26
N ALA A 34 -35.33 121.61 -3.01
CA ALA A 34 -36.13 122.16 -1.93
C ALA A 34 -37.00 121.21 -1.10
N ALA A 35 -36.97 121.46 0.21
CA ALA A 35 -38.00 121.07 1.15
C ALA A 35 -39.38 121.55 0.67
N VAL A 36 -40.30 120.61 0.50
CA VAL A 36 -41.73 120.87 0.62
C VAL A 36 -42.19 120.18 1.89
N ASN A 37 -42.50 121.00 2.88
CA ASN A 37 -43.10 120.60 4.15
C ASN A 37 -44.43 119.88 3.91
N GLY A 38 -44.63 118.79 4.65
CA GLY A 38 -45.96 118.26 4.95
C GLY A 38 -46.29 116.95 4.26
N SER A 39 -46.35 115.89 5.06
CA SER A 39 -47.10 114.62 4.83
C SER A 39 -46.48 113.54 3.90
N SER A 40 -45.31 112.97 4.21
CA SER A 40 -44.98 111.63 3.63
C SER A 40 -44.07 110.73 4.46
N PHE A 41 -44.00 110.94 5.78
CA PHE A 41 -43.41 109.99 6.72
C PHE A 41 -44.09 108.59 6.63
N GLN A 42 -45.31 108.50 6.06
CA GLN A 42 -46.15 107.30 5.94
C GLN A 42 -45.69 106.29 4.86
N ALA A 43 -45.19 106.73 3.70
CA ALA A 43 -44.90 105.84 2.55
C ALA A 43 -43.58 105.07 2.71
N TYR A 44 -42.56 105.70 3.31
CA TYR A 44 -41.32 105.04 3.73
C TYR A 44 -41.58 104.03 4.88
N ARG A 45 -42.54 104.33 5.77
CA ARG A 45 -42.97 103.41 6.83
C ARG A 45 -43.58 102.13 6.24
N LEU A 46 -44.46 102.22 5.26
CA LEU A 46 -45.08 101.05 4.61
C LEU A 46 -44.09 100.15 3.85
N THR A 47 -43.18 100.75 3.07
CA THR A 47 -42.17 99.99 2.30
C THR A 47 -41.17 99.26 3.20
N THR A 48 -40.74 99.88 4.30
CA THR A 48 -39.89 99.22 5.31
C THR A 48 -40.58 98.06 6.02
N VAL A 49 -41.89 98.15 6.27
CA VAL A 49 -42.69 97.06 6.85
C VAL A 49 -42.81 95.89 5.88
N ILE A 50 -43.12 96.14 4.60
CA ILE A 50 -43.24 95.08 3.57
C ILE A 50 -41.89 94.38 3.36
N LEU A 51 -40.79 95.13 3.28
CA LEU A 51 -39.45 94.58 3.13
C LEU A 51 -39.05 93.75 4.37
N GLY A 52 -39.40 94.21 5.57
CA GLY A 52 -39.19 93.47 6.81
C GLY A 52 -39.96 92.14 6.83
N ILE A 53 -41.22 92.13 6.37
CA ILE A 53 -42.03 90.92 6.25
C ILE A 53 -41.43 89.96 5.20
N LEU A 54 -41.07 90.47 4.01
CA LEU A 54 -40.41 89.67 2.97
C LEU A 54 -39.10 89.06 3.47
N CYS A 55 -38.27 89.84 4.16
CA CYS A 55 -37.04 89.36 4.76
C CYS A 55 -37.32 88.29 5.82
N GLY A 56 -38.34 88.49 6.68
CA GLY A 56 -38.77 87.51 7.67
C GLY A 56 -39.24 86.19 7.04
N VAL A 57 -40.04 86.25 5.98
CA VAL A 57 -40.51 85.06 5.24
C VAL A 57 -39.34 84.35 4.55
N LEU A 58 -38.45 85.10 3.89
CA LEU A 58 -37.26 84.52 3.25
C LEU A 58 -36.37 83.82 4.28
N MET A 59 -36.10 84.45 5.42
CA MET A 59 -35.32 83.84 6.51
C MET A 59 -36.00 82.58 7.04
N ALA A 60 -37.32 82.60 7.25
CA ALA A 60 -38.07 81.41 7.69
C ALA A 60 -37.97 80.26 6.67
N THR A 61 -38.10 80.55 5.37
CA THR A 61 -37.96 79.53 4.31
C THR A 61 -36.55 78.96 4.24
N ILE A 62 -35.51 79.79 4.38
CA ILE A 62 -34.11 79.34 4.40
C ILE A 62 -33.87 78.42 5.58
N VAL A 63 -34.34 78.77 6.79
CA VAL A 63 -34.21 77.92 7.98
C VAL A 63 -34.91 76.58 7.78
N ALA A 64 -36.13 76.57 7.22
CA ALA A 64 -36.87 75.35 6.92
C ALA A 64 -36.17 74.46 5.88
N LEU A 65 -35.61 75.06 4.82
CA LEU A 65 -34.82 74.37 3.81
C LEU A 65 -33.52 73.81 4.41
N CYS A 66 -32.82 74.57 5.25
CA CYS A 66 -31.62 74.10 5.94
C CYS A 66 -31.89 72.92 6.86
N ALA A 67 -33.00 72.94 7.61
CA ALA A 67 -33.41 71.82 8.45
C ALA A 67 -33.74 70.57 7.61
N SER A 68 -34.47 70.76 6.49
CA SER A 68 -34.82 69.68 5.56
C SER A 68 -33.58 69.07 4.90
N TYR A 69 -32.62 69.90 4.47
CA TYR A 69 -31.36 69.47 3.87
C TYR A 69 -30.51 68.67 4.86
N LYS A 70 -30.40 69.12 6.12
CA LYS A 70 -29.70 68.37 7.18
C LYS A 70 -30.30 66.97 7.39
N GLY A 71 -31.63 66.88 7.53
CA GLY A 71 -32.32 65.60 7.70
C GLY A 71 -32.19 64.68 6.47
N LEU A 72 -32.16 65.25 5.26
CA LEU A 72 -31.92 64.48 4.04
C LEU A 72 -30.48 63.96 3.97
N ASN A 73 -29.50 64.78 4.38
CA ASN A 73 -28.08 64.42 4.38
C ASN A 73 -27.77 63.34 5.44
N GLU A 74 -28.38 63.40 6.62
CA GLU A 74 -28.27 62.33 7.63
C GLU A 74 -28.85 61.01 7.11
N LYS A 75 -30.04 61.05 6.50
CA LYS A 75 -30.63 59.87 5.87
C LYS A 75 -29.74 59.32 4.78
N HIS A 76 -29.17 60.18 3.94
CA HIS A 76 -28.24 59.78 2.88
C HIS A 76 -26.96 59.16 3.45
N ALA A 77 -26.40 59.73 4.54
CA ALA A 77 -25.24 59.18 5.22
C ALA A 77 -25.51 57.76 5.75
N VAL A 78 -26.65 57.57 6.43
CA VAL A 78 -27.08 56.24 6.91
C VAL A 78 -27.30 55.27 5.75
N LEU A 79 -27.96 55.70 4.68
CA LEU A 79 -28.20 54.86 3.50
C LEU A 79 -26.89 54.47 2.81
N SER A 80 -25.92 55.39 2.74
CA SER A 80 -24.60 55.13 2.18
C SER A 80 -23.80 54.12 3.00
N GLN A 81 -23.88 54.22 4.34
CA GLN A 81 -23.26 53.27 5.25
C GLN A 81 -23.88 51.87 5.11
N ASN A 82 -25.22 51.78 5.16
CA ASN A 82 -25.93 50.51 5.00
C ASN A 82 -25.65 49.87 3.63
N SER A 83 -25.58 50.67 2.57
CA SER A 83 -25.20 50.19 1.23
C SER A 83 -23.78 49.64 1.21
N SER A 84 -22.82 50.34 1.84
CA SER A 84 -21.44 49.86 1.94
C SER A 84 -21.31 48.54 2.72
N GLU A 85 -22.02 48.41 3.84
CA GLU A 85 -22.04 47.19 4.66
C GLU A 85 -22.72 46.01 3.93
N THR A 86 -23.79 46.30 3.21
CA THR A 86 -24.47 45.29 2.37
C THR A 86 -23.54 44.77 1.27
N ASN A 87 -22.78 45.67 0.63
CA ASN A 87 -21.81 45.29 -0.39
C ASN A 87 -20.65 44.45 0.16
N SER A 88 -20.11 44.78 1.34
CA SER A 88 -19.08 43.96 1.98
C SER A 88 -19.60 42.56 2.35
N ASN A 89 -20.82 42.49 2.87
CA ASN A 89 -21.46 41.22 3.20
C ASN A 89 -21.68 40.36 1.96
N LEU A 90 -22.06 40.98 0.83
CA LEU A 90 -22.25 40.27 -0.44
C LEU A 90 -20.93 39.72 -1.00
N GLN A 91 -19.84 40.51 -0.94
CA GLN A 91 -18.50 40.05 -1.32
C GLN A 91 -18.00 38.89 -0.45
N GLN A 92 -18.26 38.96 0.85
CA GLN A 92 -17.91 37.86 1.76
C GLN A 92 -18.72 36.61 1.45
N LEU A 93 -20.03 36.74 1.17
CA LEU A 93 -20.89 35.62 0.81
C LEU A 93 -20.46 34.97 -0.51
N SER A 94 -20.05 35.77 -1.51
CA SER A 94 -19.55 35.22 -2.77
C SER A 94 -18.24 34.45 -2.58
N ALA A 95 -17.30 34.99 -1.80
CA ALA A 95 -16.04 34.31 -1.49
C ALA A 95 -16.27 32.99 -0.72
N ASN A 96 -17.17 33.00 0.27
CA ASN A 96 -17.56 31.80 1.01
C ASN A 96 -18.20 30.74 0.10
N HIS A 97 -19.03 31.17 -0.86
CA HIS A 97 -19.66 30.25 -1.81
C HIS A 97 -18.62 29.59 -2.74
N GLU A 98 -17.64 30.35 -3.24
CA GLU A 98 -16.54 29.80 -4.04
C GLU A 98 -15.69 28.81 -3.24
N LEU A 99 -15.36 29.16 -1.99
CA LEU A 99 -14.66 28.27 -1.07
C LEU A 99 -15.46 26.99 -0.80
N LEU A 100 -16.77 27.09 -0.59
CA LEU A 100 -17.65 25.94 -0.40
C LEU A 100 -17.67 25.03 -1.63
N ALA A 101 -17.74 25.61 -2.84
CA ALA A 101 -17.70 24.83 -4.08
C ALA A 101 -16.35 24.10 -4.26
N ALA A 102 -15.23 24.76 -3.93
CA ALA A 102 -13.90 24.16 -4.01
C ALA A 102 -13.71 23.04 -2.96
N THR A 103 -14.18 23.26 -1.73
CA THR A 103 -14.12 22.25 -0.66
C THR A 103 -14.99 21.04 -0.98
N LEU A 104 -16.20 21.23 -1.52
CA LEU A 104 -17.07 20.13 -1.96
C LEU A 104 -16.40 19.25 -3.02
N LYS A 105 -15.78 19.86 -4.05
CA LYS A 105 -15.04 19.11 -5.07
C LYS A 105 -13.90 18.30 -4.47
N THR A 106 -13.17 18.90 -3.52
CA THR A 106 -12.05 18.24 -2.84
C THR A 106 -12.53 17.06 -2.02
N VAL A 107 -13.60 17.24 -1.22
CA VAL A 107 -14.19 16.17 -0.40
C VAL A 107 -14.72 15.04 -1.28
N GLN A 108 -15.38 15.35 -2.40
CA GLN A 108 -15.87 14.35 -3.34
C GLN A 108 -14.72 13.53 -3.95
N LYS A 109 -13.63 14.18 -4.34
CA LYS A 109 -12.44 13.49 -4.85
C LYS A 109 -11.82 12.58 -3.79
N ASN A 110 -11.60 13.10 -2.58
CA ASN A 110 -11.03 12.34 -1.48
C ASN A 110 -11.90 11.12 -1.13
N TYR A 111 -13.23 11.27 -1.18
CA TYR A 111 -14.15 10.16 -1.00
C TYR A 111 -13.98 9.09 -2.07
N LEU A 112 -13.95 9.48 -3.35
CA LEU A 112 -13.76 8.55 -4.47
C LEU A 112 -12.41 7.81 -4.37
N ASP A 113 -11.34 8.53 -4.06
CA ASP A 113 -10.01 7.96 -3.87
C ASP A 113 -10.01 6.95 -2.70
N THR A 114 -10.69 7.27 -1.60
CA THR A 114 -10.84 6.36 -0.46
C THR A 114 -11.63 5.10 -0.82
N VAL A 115 -12.73 5.24 -1.58
CA VAL A 115 -13.54 4.10 -2.04
C VAL A 115 -12.70 3.21 -2.97
N ASN A 116 -11.98 3.81 -3.92
CA ASN A 116 -11.11 3.07 -4.84
C ASN A 116 -9.99 2.32 -4.10
N ALA A 117 -9.35 2.96 -3.13
CA ALA A 117 -8.35 2.32 -2.28
C ALA A 117 -8.94 1.12 -1.50
N LYS A 118 -10.14 1.27 -0.93
CA LYS A 118 -10.82 0.16 -0.24
C LYS A 118 -11.09 -1.03 -1.16
N VAL A 119 -11.54 -0.77 -2.40
CA VAL A 119 -11.79 -1.83 -3.40
C VAL A 119 -10.49 -2.55 -3.77
N LEU A 120 -9.39 -1.81 -3.97
CA LEU A 120 -8.08 -2.40 -4.25
C LEU A 120 -7.60 -3.29 -3.10
N MET A 121 -7.67 -2.79 -1.86
CA MET A 121 -7.28 -3.55 -0.68
C MET A 121 -8.15 -4.80 -0.47
N GLN A 122 -9.43 -4.72 -0.78
CA GLN A 122 -10.33 -5.87 -0.73
C GLN A 122 -9.93 -6.93 -1.76
N ARG A 123 -9.57 -6.52 -2.98
CA ARG A 123 -9.07 -7.44 -4.02
C ARG A 123 -7.77 -8.13 -3.60
N GLU A 124 -6.82 -7.41 -3.02
CA GLU A 124 -5.57 -8.03 -2.54
C GLU A 124 -5.86 -9.04 -1.43
N ARG A 125 -6.72 -8.70 -0.46
CA ARG A 125 -7.15 -9.62 0.59
C ARG A 125 -7.79 -10.89 0.01
N ASP A 126 -8.61 -10.75 -1.03
CA ASP A 126 -9.26 -11.89 -1.67
C ASP A 126 -8.27 -12.76 -2.46
N ARG A 127 -7.23 -12.16 -3.08
CA ARG A 127 -6.11 -12.92 -3.67
C ARG A 127 -5.32 -13.69 -2.63
N GLU A 128 -5.00 -13.07 -1.49
CA GLU A 128 -4.32 -13.76 -0.39
C GLU A 128 -5.15 -14.92 0.17
N ARG A 129 -6.46 -14.74 0.31
CA ARG A 129 -7.39 -15.81 0.72
C ARG A 129 -7.38 -16.96 -0.27
N GLN A 130 -7.52 -16.68 -1.56
CA GLN A 130 -7.46 -17.70 -2.61
C GLN A 130 -6.12 -18.45 -2.61
N GLY A 131 -5.01 -17.73 -2.42
CA GLY A 131 -3.68 -18.33 -2.32
C GLY A 131 -3.55 -19.25 -1.10
N LYS A 132 -4.07 -18.82 0.06
CA LYS A 132 -4.09 -19.66 1.28
C LYS A 132 -4.95 -20.90 1.10
N ASP A 133 -6.13 -20.77 0.49
CA ASP A 133 -7.03 -21.89 0.23
C ASP A 133 -6.39 -22.91 -0.74
N LEU A 134 -5.70 -22.43 -1.78
CA LEU A 134 -4.98 -23.29 -2.72
C LEU A 134 -3.85 -24.05 -2.02
N LEU A 135 -3.03 -23.35 -1.22
CA LEU A 135 -1.92 -23.95 -0.49
C LEU A 135 -2.43 -24.99 0.52
N GLN A 136 -3.54 -24.71 1.20
CA GLN A 136 -4.17 -25.63 2.14
C GLN A 136 -4.63 -26.91 1.43
N ARG A 137 -5.27 -26.80 0.26
CA ARG A 137 -5.67 -27.97 -0.55
C ARG A 137 -4.46 -28.77 -1.02
N GLN A 138 -3.39 -28.11 -1.48
CA GLN A 138 -2.15 -28.78 -1.86
C GLN A 138 -1.54 -29.52 -0.67
N LYS A 139 -1.53 -28.91 0.51
CA LYS A 139 -1.05 -29.53 1.75
C LYS A 139 -1.86 -30.76 2.12
N GLU A 140 -3.18 -30.69 2.02
CA GLU A 140 -4.08 -31.84 2.29
C GLU A 140 -3.87 -32.97 1.27
N ALA A 141 -3.70 -32.64 -0.02
CA ALA A 141 -3.40 -33.61 -1.06
C ALA A 141 -2.05 -34.31 -0.82
N LEU A 142 -1.00 -33.54 -0.49
CA LEU A 142 0.32 -34.09 -0.16
C LEU A 142 0.26 -35.00 1.07
N LYS A 143 -0.45 -34.58 2.12
CA LYS A 143 -0.64 -35.40 3.32
C LYS A 143 -1.39 -36.71 3.01
N THR A 144 -2.36 -36.65 2.10
CA THR A 144 -3.08 -37.84 1.64
C THR A 144 -2.16 -38.80 0.91
N GLU A 145 -1.33 -38.31 -0.02
CA GLU A 145 -0.33 -39.13 -0.70
C GLU A 145 0.71 -39.70 0.27
N GLU A 146 1.17 -38.91 1.26
CA GLU A 146 2.05 -39.39 2.33
C GLU A 146 1.42 -40.58 3.09
N THR A 147 0.17 -40.44 3.53
CA THR A 147 -0.52 -41.53 4.24
C THR A 147 -0.68 -42.78 3.38
N LYS A 148 -0.94 -42.62 2.08
CA LYS A 148 -1.06 -43.73 1.13
C LYS A 148 0.28 -44.45 0.92
N LEU A 149 1.38 -43.71 0.85
CA LEU A 149 2.72 -44.28 0.78
C LEU A 149 3.07 -45.03 2.07
N LEU A 150 2.75 -44.47 3.23
CA LEU A 150 2.96 -45.14 4.52
C LEU A 150 2.20 -46.47 4.59
N ILE A 151 0.94 -46.51 4.16
CA ILE A 151 0.16 -47.75 4.10
C ILE A 151 0.86 -48.78 3.21
N ARG A 152 1.29 -48.40 2.00
CA ARG A 152 2.02 -49.31 1.10
C ARG A 152 3.32 -49.84 1.69
N ILE A 153 4.07 -49.00 2.41
CA ILE A 153 5.28 -49.43 3.11
C ILE A 153 4.94 -50.48 4.17
N THR A 154 3.91 -50.24 4.99
CA THR A 154 3.50 -51.22 6.00
C THR A 154 2.99 -52.52 5.39
N GLU A 155 2.31 -52.47 4.24
CA GLU A 155 1.91 -53.67 3.50
C GLU A 155 3.13 -54.43 2.97
N LEU A 156 4.14 -53.72 2.43
CA LEU A 156 5.40 -54.30 1.98
C LEU A 156 6.16 -54.96 3.13
N GLU A 157 6.32 -54.28 4.26
CA GLU A 157 6.97 -54.82 5.46
C GLU A 157 6.27 -56.08 6.00
N ASN A 158 4.95 -56.11 5.97
CA ASN A 158 4.17 -57.29 6.37
C ASN A 158 4.20 -58.42 5.35
N SER A 159 4.46 -58.11 4.07
CA SER A 159 4.56 -59.08 2.97
C SER A 159 5.97 -59.65 2.78
N CYS A 160 6.99 -59.06 3.40
CA CYS A 160 8.31 -59.66 3.49
C CYS A 160 8.22 -60.91 4.38
N GLU A 161 8.16 -62.09 3.75
CA GLU A 161 8.16 -63.37 4.45
C GLU A 161 9.29 -63.42 5.48
N ARG A 162 8.96 -63.81 6.72
CA ARG A 162 9.99 -64.18 7.70
C ARG A 162 10.83 -65.29 7.10
N CYS A 163 12.16 -65.14 7.18
CA CYS A 163 13.05 -66.21 6.76
C CYS A 163 12.70 -67.53 7.47
N PRO A 164 12.90 -68.69 6.81
CA PRO A 164 12.67 -69.98 7.45
C PRO A 164 13.43 -70.08 8.78
N VAL A 165 12.92 -70.89 9.71
CA VAL A 165 13.55 -71.04 11.04
C VAL A 165 15.03 -71.43 10.88
N GLY A 166 15.93 -70.68 11.53
CA GLY A 166 17.37 -70.87 11.45
C GLY A 166 18.10 -70.08 10.36
N TRP A 167 17.36 -69.27 9.59
CA TRP A 167 17.91 -68.33 8.60
C TRP A 167 17.85 -66.89 9.13
N GLU A 168 18.83 -66.08 8.74
CA GLU A 168 18.99 -64.69 9.15
C GLU A 168 18.56 -63.76 8.00
N LEU A 169 17.77 -62.72 8.31
CA LEU A 169 17.25 -61.77 7.32
C LEU A 169 18.18 -60.56 7.17
N LEU A 170 18.50 -60.20 5.93
CA LEU A 170 19.09 -58.90 5.56
C LEU A 170 18.48 -58.43 4.23
N ASN A 171 17.90 -57.23 4.19
CA ASN A 171 17.37 -56.57 2.98
C ASN A 171 16.56 -57.51 2.07
N SER A 172 15.57 -58.21 2.66
CA SER A 172 14.68 -59.15 1.97
C SER A 172 15.35 -60.41 1.42
N SER A 173 16.58 -60.71 1.82
CA SER A 173 17.29 -61.97 1.53
C SER A 173 17.54 -62.75 2.81
N CYS A 174 17.41 -64.07 2.72
CA CYS A 174 17.62 -64.99 3.84
C CYS A 174 18.97 -65.68 3.72
N TYR A 175 19.72 -65.74 4.82
CA TYR A 175 21.07 -66.29 4.88
C TYR A 175 21.14 -67.45 5.88
N PHE A 176 21.69 -68.58 5.45
CA PHE A 176 21.88 -69.75 6.29
C PHE A 176 23.36 -69.99 6.61
N PHE A 177 23.67 -70.09 7.90
CA PHE A 177 25.02 -70.39 8.39
C PHE A 177 25.08 -71.84 8.84
N SER A 178 25.65 -72.70 8.00
CA SER A 178 25.70 -74.14 8.26
C SER A 178 26.59 -74.45 9.47
N ARG A 179 26.01 -75.04 10.51
CA ARG A 179 26.73 -75.59 11.66
C ARG A 179 27.17 -77.01 11.31
N VAL A 180 28.40 -77.17 10.87
CA VAL A 180 28.97 -78.48 10.53
C VAL A 180 30.05 -78.80 11.54
N ASP A 181 29.96 -79.95 12.20
CA ASP A 181 31.03 -80.45 13.06
C ASP A 181 32.30 -80.71 12.24
N SER A 182 33.47 -80.64 12.86
CA SER A 182 34.78 -80.76 12.18
C SER A 182 34.91 -81.99 11.28
N ASP A 183 34.20 -83.06 11.61
CA ASP A 183 34.29 -84.36 10.95
C ASP A 183 33.41 -84.47 9.70
N GLN A 184 32.63 -83.42 9.39
CA GLN A 184 31.72 -83.37 8.24
C GLN A 184 32.00 -82.20 7.29
N GLN A 185 33.20 -81.60 7.35
CA GLN A 185 33.57 -80.50 6.45
C GLN A 185 33.39 -80.89 4.98
N GLN A 186 32.61 -80.07 4.27
CA GLN A 186 32.31 -80.28 2.86
C GLN A 186 33.28 -79.49 1.99
N SER A 187 33.56 -80.00 0.79
CA SER A 187 34.25 -79.21 -0.24
C SER A 187 33.32 -78.12 -0.81
N TRP A 188 33.90 -77.07 -1.41
CA TRP A 188 33.13 -76.01 -2.06
C TRP A 188 32.00 -76.52 -2.99
N PRO A 189 32.23 -77.47 -3.93
CA PRO A 189 31.16 -77.94 -4.80
C PRO A 189 30.06 -78.69 -4.05
N GLN A 190 30.40 -79.46 -3.01
CA GLN A 190 29.42 -80.14 -2.16
C GLN A 190 28.59 -79.14 -1.36
N SER A 191 29.21 -78.08 -0.83
CA SER A 191 28.50 -77.01 -0.13
C SER A 191 27.54 -76.25 -1.05
N ARG A 192 27.96 -75.96 -2.30
CA ARG A 192 27.08 -75.35 -3.30
C ARG A 192 25.88 -76.22 -3.62
N GLU A 193 26.10 -77.50 -3.87
CA GLU A 193 25.02 -78.45 -4.15
C GLU A 193 24.03 -78.51 -2.98
N ARG A 194 24.51 -78.50 -1.73
CA ARG A 194 23.65 -78.48 -0.54
C ARG A 194 22.81 -77.20 -0.43
N CYS A 195 23.38 -76.03 -0.73
CA CYS A 195 22.63 -74.77 -0.79
C CYS A 195 21.52 -74.85 -1.86
N GLN A 196 21.84 -75.38 -3.04
CA GLN A 196 20.89 -75.52 -4.15
C GLN A 196 19.75 -76.48 -3.84
N ARG A 197 20.02 -77.60 -3.15
CA ARG A 197 18.96 -78.51 -2.67
C ARG A 197 18.01 -77.86 -1.66
N SER A 198 18.45 -76.81 -0.97
CA SER A 198 17.64 -76.04 -0.02
C SER A 198 16.94 -74.83 -0.67
N GLY A 199 16.98 -74.70 -2.01
CA GLY A 199 16.39 -73.58 -2.73
C GLY A 199 17.21 -72.28 -2.67
N ALA A 200 18.50 -72.35 -2.31
CA ALA A 200 19.42 -71.21 -2.23
C ALA A 200 20.70 -71.45 -3.05
N ASP A 201 21.68 -70.56 -2.98
CA ASP A 201 23.04 -70.79 -3.50
C ASP A 201 24.07 -70.24 -2.49
N LEU A 202 25.36 -70.48 -2.70
CA LEU A 202 26.40 -69.89 -1.87
C LEU A 202 26.36 -68.37 -1.97
N VAL A 203 26.66 -67.69 -0.86
CA VAL A 203 26.47 -66.24 -0.76
C VAL A 203 27.38 -65.46 -1.69
N VAL A 204 26.81 -64.45 -2.36
CA VAL A 204 27.53 -63.40 -3.10
C VAL A 204 27.61 -62.16 -2.23
N ILE A 205 28.83 -61.63 -2.06
CA ILE A 205 29.11 -60.46 -1.24
C ILE A 205 29.53 -59.32 -2.17
N ASP A 206 28.57 -58.50 -2.57
CA ASP A 206 28.71 -57.41 -3.54
C ASP A 206 28.52 -56.01 -2.93
N THR A 207 28.20 -55.94 -1.64
CA THR A 207 28.07 -54.69 -0.89
C THR A 207 28.80 -54.76 0.46
N GLU A 208 29.27 -53.61 0.94
CA GLU A 208 29.90 -53.47 2.26
C GLU A 208 28.94 -53.91 3.38
N GLU A 209 27.66 -53.58 3.27
CA GLU A 209 26.63 -53.98 4.22
C GLU A 209 26.51 -55.51 4.35
N LYS A 210 26.53 -56.24 3.23
CA LYS A 210 26.53 -57.72 3.25
C LYS A 210 27.81 -58.26 3.89
N GLN A 211 28.97 -57.67 3.58
CA GLN A 211 30.25 -58.06 4.17
C GLN A 211 30.24 -57.89 5.69
N GLU A 212 29.76 -56.75 6.20
CA GLU A 212 29.64 -56.47 7.63
C GLU A 212 28.64 -57.39 8.33
N PHE A 213 27.48 -57.61 7.71
CA PHE A 213 26.46 -58.51 8.22
C PHE A 213 26.99 -59.95 8.36
N ILE A 214 27.58 -60.50 7.28
CA ILE A 214 28.14 -61.85 7.27
C ILE A 214 29.27 -61.97 8.30
N SER A 215 30.17 -60.98 8.38
CA SER A 215 31.27 -60.96 9.35
C SER A 215 30.76 -60.98 10.80
N ARG A 216 29.72 -60.20 11.11
CA ARG A 216 29.09 -60.20 12.44
C ARG A 216 28.38 -61.51 12.74
N ALA A 217 27.66 -62.07 11.77
CA ALA A 217 26.96 -63.33 11.92
C ALA A 217 27.94 -64.49 12.16
N ILE A 218 29.04 -64.56 11.40
CA ILE A 218 30.10 -65.56 11.59
C ILE A 218 30.73 -65.43 12.99
N LYS A 219 31.01 -64.22 13.47
CA LYS A 219 31.53 -64.02 14.85
C LYS A 219 30.56 -64.49 15.93
N ARG A 220 29.26 -64.34 15.69
CA ARG A 220 28.20 -64.72 16.64
C ARG A 220 27.89 -66.22 16.62
N ILE A 221 27.87 -66.84 15.43
CA ILE A 221 27.40 -68.22 15.20
C ILE A 221 28.58 -69.20 15.11
N GLY A 222 29.77 -68.71 14.77
CA GLY A 222 30.98 -69.50 14.55
C GLY A 222 31.37 -70.34 15.77
N PRO A 223 32.13 -71.42 15.55
CA PRO A 223 32.53 -72.31 16.62
C PRO A 223 33.36 -71.57 17.68
N SER A 224 33.09 -71.85 18.96
CA SER A 224 33.90 -71.39 20.10
C SER A 224 35.29 -72.05 20.19
N SER A 225 35.63 -72.88 19.19
CA SER A 225 36.84 -73.69 19.16
C SER A 225 38.10 -72.85 18.96
N ARG A 226 39.18 -73.24 19.65
CA ARG A 226 40.53 -72.64 19.59
C ARG A 226 41.18 -72.75 18.19
N TYR A 227 40.51 -73.42 17.24
CA TYR A 227 40.93 -73.69 15.87
C TYR A 227 40.09 -72.93 14.83
N TRP A 228 39.79 -71.65 15.08
CA TRP A 228 39.03 -70.81 14.14
C TRP A 228 39.68 -70.71 12.74
N HIS A 229 41.00 -70.89 12.66
CA HIS A 229 41.78 -70.85 11.42
C HIS A 229 41.59 -72.10 10.53
N THR A 230 40.87 -73.13 11.01
CA THR A 230 40.65 -74.40 10.30
C THR A 230 39.16 -74.68 10.03
N ALA A 231 38.25 -73.79 10.41
CA ALA A 231 36.81 -73.94 10.24
C ALA A 231 36.18 -72.65 9.67
N GLY A 232 36.36 -72.43 8.36
CA GLY A 232 35.73 -71.33 7.62
C GLY A 232 34.38 -71.70 7.01
N TYR A 233 33.65 -70.70 6.52
CA TYR A 233 32.44 -70.89 5.73
C TYR A 233 32.76 -70.75 4.25
N TRP A 234 32.25 -71.66 3.42
CA TRP A 234 32.30 -71.48 1.97
C TRP A 234 31.39 -70.35 1.53
N ILE A 235 31.92 -69.48 0.68
CA ILE A 235 31.17 -68.41 0.00
C ILE A 235 31.13 -68.68 -1.50
N GLY A 236 30.30 -67.96 -2.22
CA GLY A 236 30.08 -68.15 -3.65
C GLY A 236 31.22 -67.70 -4.55
N LEU A 237 32.41 -67.42 -4.02
CA LEU A 237 33.57 -66.94 -4.77
C LEU A 237 34.49 -68.10 -5.13
N ARG A 238 34.86 -68.25 -6.40
CA ARG A 238 35.81 -69.28 -6.85
C ARG A 238 36.57 -68.85 -8.10
N ASP A 239 37.81 -69.31 -8.19
CA ASP A 239 38.64 -69.25 -9.39
C ASP A 239 38.76 -70.68 -9.96
N VAL A 240 38.16 -70.94 -11.13
CA VAL A 240 38.10 -72.29 -11.75
C VAL A 240 38.50 -72.28 -13.21
N HIS A 241 38.14 -71.22 -13.93
CA HIS A 241 38.22 -71.18 -15.39
C HIS A 241 39.48 -70.46 -15.87
N THR A 242 39.92 -69.42 -15.17
CA THR A 242 41.08 -68.62 -15.53
C THR A 242 41.82 -68.27 -14.26
N GLU A 243 43.01 -68.84 -14.05
CA GLU A 243 43.82 -68.54 -12.87
C GLU A 243 44.04 -67.02 -12.72
N GLY A 244 43.70 -66.49 -11.54
CA GLY A 244 43.72 -65.06 -11.21
C GLY A 244 42.38 -64.35 -11.43
N GLU A 245 41.39 -64.98 -12.06
CA GLU A 245 40.05 -64.40 -12.31
C GLU A 245 38.99 -65.00 -11.37
N TRP A 246 38.75 -64.33 -10.25
CA TRP A 246 37.72 -64.75 -9.30
C TRP A 246 36.32 -64.39 -9.76
N LYS A 247 35.43 -65.39 -9.80
CA LYS A 247 34.02 -65.24 -10.18
C LYS A 247 33.09 -65.68 -9.05
N TRP A 248 32.00 -64.95 -8.91
CA TRP A 248 30.90 -65.30 -8.05
C TRP A 248 29.99 -66.35 -8.71
N VAL A 249 29.25 -67.11 -7.91
CA VAL A 249 28.28 -68.12 -8.38
C VAL A 249 27.17 -67.57 -9.28
N ASN A 250 26.92 -66.26 -9.23
CA ASN A 250 25.99 -65.52 -10.11
C ASN A 250 26.64 -65.08 -11.45
N GLY A 251 27.91 -65.39 -11.67
CA GLY A 251 28.65 -65.08 -12.90
C GLY A 251 29.37 -63.73 -12.91
N THR A 252 29.23 -62.90 -11.86
CA THR A 252 29.95 -61.61 -11.82
C THR A 252 31.42 -61.81 -11.44
N VAL A 253 32.30 -61.00 -12.03
CA VAL A 253 33.73 -60.95 -11.69
C VAL A 253 33.91 -60.14 -10.42
N LEU A 254 34.84 -60.54 -9.56
CA LEU A 254 35.23 -59.75 -8.39
C LEU A 254 35.91 -58.44 -8.85
N THR A 255 35.26 -57.30 -8.64
CA THR A 255 35.79 -55.99 -9.08
C THR A 255 36.56 -55.24 -8.01
N ASN A 256 36.23 -55.43 -6.73
CA ASN A 256 36.92 -54.83 -5.58
C ASN A 256 36.97 -55.87 -4.45
N GLY A 257 38.13 -56.05 -3.81
CA GLY A 257 38.37 -57.00 -2.71
C GLY A 257 38.79 -56.30 -1.43
#